data_AF-A0AAJ4Y9V1-F1
#
_entry.id   AF-A0AAJ4Y9V1-F1
#
_cell.length_a   1.000
_cell.length_b   1.000
_cell.length_c   1.000
_cell.angle_alpha   90.00
_cell.angle_beta   90.00
_cell.angle_gamma   90.00
#
_symmetry.space_group_name_H-M   'P 1'
#
loop_
_entity.id
_entity.type
_entity.pdbx_description
1 polymer ?
#
loop_
_entity_poly.entity_id
_entity_poly.type
_entity_poly.pdbx_seq_one_letter_code
_entity_poly.pdbx_strand_id
1 'polypeptide(L)' 'MADTTETTPNGRPPERTAPPGHSLIAHQVHGWCSKCPDVELWEELLAWRQRERARVDDAPFTDRAPEPSPEVTRHG' A
#
# COMPACT_ATOMS: atom_id res chain seq x y z
N MET A 1 -8.65 -25.59 -7.40
CA MET A 1 -7.90 -24.73 -6.46
C MET A 1 -6.98 -23.90 -7.32
N ALA A 2 -7.25 -22.60 -7.48
CA ALA A 2 -6.41 -21.76 -8.32
C ALA A 2 -5.07 -21.61 -7.61
N ASP A 3 -4.03 -22.20 -8.20
CA ASP A 3 -2.64 -21.89 -7.89
C ASP A 3 -2.38 -20.50 -8.46
N THR A 4 -2.84 -19.48 -7.72
CA THR A 4 -2.50 -18.09 -8.01
C THR A 4 -1.05 -17.94 -7.60
N THR A 5 -0.15 -18.20 -8.54
CA THR A 5 1.26 -17.85 -8.39
C THR A 5 1.33 -16.35 -8.19
N GLU A 6 1.32 -15.93 -6.92
CA GLU A 6 1.50 -14.54 -6.51
C GLU A 6 2.82 -14.11 -7.16
N THR A 7 2.72 -13.23 -8.15
CA THR A 7 3.85 -12.80 -8.97
C THR A 7 4.06 -11.32 -8.70
N THR A 8 5.31 -10.93 -8.49
CA THR A 8 5.68 -9.54 -8.26
C THR A 8 5.57 -8.73 -9.57
N PRO A 9 5.55 -7.38 -9.53
CA PRO A 9 5.32 -6.56 -10.73
C PRO A 9 6.27 -6.84 -11.90
N ASN A 10 7.50 -7.25 -11.60
CA ASN A 10 8.52 -7.60 -12.58
C ASN A 10 8.48 -9.07 -13.06
N GLY A 11 7.43 -9.83 -12.72
CA GLY A 11 7.28 -11.22 -13.13
C GLY A 11 8.09 -12.23 -12.29
N ARG A 12 8.82 -11.78 -11.26
CA ARG A 12 9.63 -12.67 -10.42
C ARG A 12 8.81 -13.26 -9.27
N PRO A 13 9.24 -14.42 -8.72
CA PRO A 13 8.65 -14.95 -7.49
C PRO A 13 8.83 -13.97 -6.32
N PRO A 14 7.86 -13.89 -5.38
CA PRO A 14 7.96 -13.08 -4.19
C PRO A 14 9.04 -13.63 -3.24
N GLU A 15 9.92 -12.76 -2.78
CA GLU A 15 10.96 -13.05 -1.80
C GLU A 15 10.56 -12.50 -0.43
N ARG A 16 10.31 -13.38 0.54
CA ARG A 16 9.87 -12.98 1.90
C ARG A 16 11.03 -12.55 2.82
N THR A 17 12.27 -12.64 2.33
CA THR A 17 13.48 -12.10 2.96
C THR A 17 14.01 -10.93 2.15
N ALA A 18 14.59 -9.93 2.82
CA ALA A 18 15.17 -8.77 2.15
C ALA A 18 16.70 -8.81 2.15
N PRO A 19 17.36 -8.62 0.99
CA PRO A 19 18.79 -8.35 0.93
C PRO A 19 19.18 -7.04 1.64
N PRO A 20 20.45 -6.82 1.98
CA PRO A 20 20.92 -5.54 2.51
C PRO A 20 20.56 -4.36 1.59
N GLY A 21 20.01 -3.30 2.17
CA GLY A 21 19.56 -2.11 1.43
C GLY A 21 18.13 -2.20 0.88
N HIS A 22 17.43 -3.33 1.08
CA HIS A 22 16.02 -3.50 0.76
C HIS A 22 15.13 -3.32 2.00
N SER A 23 13.85 -3.02 1.78
CA SER A 23 12.86 -2.93 2.86
C SER A 23 12.41 -4.32 3.32
N LEU A 24 12.85 -4.74 4.50
CA LEU A 24 12.45 -6.02 5.09
C LEU A 24 10.93 -6.17 5.23
N ILE A 25 10.27 -5.11 5.69
CA ILE A 25 8.81 -5.12 5.89
C ILE A 25 8.08 -5.27 4.56
N ALA A 26 8.52 -4.56 3.51
CA ALA A 26 7.91 -4.69 2.20
C ALA A 26 8.10 -6.10 1.62
N HIS A 27 9.27 -6.72 1.79
CA HIS A 27 9.48 -8.11 1.41
C HIS A 27 8.59 -9.09 2.20
N GLN A 28 8.42 -8.90 3.50
CA GLN A 28 7.52 -9.77 4.28
C GLN A 28 6.06 -9.64 3.82
N VAL A 29 5.61 -8.41 3.57
CA VAL A 29 4.22 -8.10 3.25
C VAL A 29 3.88 -8.37 1.78
N HIS A 30 4.69 -7.87 0.86
CA HIS A 30 4.46 -7.89 -0.59
C HIS A 30 5.31 -8.93 -1.33
N GLY A 31 6.41 -9.39 -0.74
CA GLY A 31 7.39 -10.26 -1.41
C GLY A 31 8.43 -9.51 -2.24
N TRP A 32 8.43 -8.17 -2.19
CA TRP A 32 9.33 -7.31 -2.96
C TRP A 32 9.33 -5.88 -2.39
N CYS A 33 10.22 -5.03 -2.89
CA CYS A 33 10.21 -3.59 -2.64
C CYS A 33 10.73 -2.83 -3.88
N SER A 34 10.66 -1.50 -3.87
CA SER A 34 11.17 -0.62 -4.95
C SER A 34 12.69 -0.62 -5.13
N LYS A 35 13.43 -1.34 -4.27
CA LYS A 35 14.85 -1.64 -4.49
C LYS A 35 15.08 -2.90 -5.31
N CYS A 36 14.05 -3.73 -5.50
CA CYS A 36 14.12 -4.87 -6.41
C CYS A 36 14.32 -4.39 -7.84
N PRO A 37 15.08 -5.13 -8.67
CA PRO A 37 15.25 -4.76 -10.07
C PRO A 37 13.90 -4.68 -10.79
N ASP A 38 13.76 -3.70 -11.68
CA ASP A 38 12.58 -3.55 -12.54
C ASP A 38 11.27 -3.32 -11.75
N VAL A 39 11.37 -2.81 -10.52
CA VAL A 39 10.24 -2.40 -9.69
C VAL A 39 10.38 -0.92 -9.35
N GLU A 40 9.33 -0.17 -9.61
CA GLU A 40 9.29 1.27 -9.36
C GLU A 40 8.70 1.61 -7.98
N LEU A 41 9.09 2.76 -7.43
CA LEU A 41 8.58 3.22 -6.13
C LEU A 41 7.05 3.36 -6.09
N TRP A 42 6.45 3.81 -7.19
CA TRP A 42 5.00 3.99 -7.25
C TRP A 42 4.25 2.66 -7.17
N GLU A 43 4.85 1.56 -7.62
CA GLU A 43 4.26 0.22 -7.51
C GLU A 43 4.20 -0.21 -6.05
N GLU A 44 5.30 -0.01 -5.30
CA GLU A 44 5.34 -0.32 -3.86
C GLU A 44 4.29 0.50 -3.09
N LEU A 45 4.16 1.78 -3.42
CA LEU A 45 3.14 2.66 -2.82
C LEU A 45 1.72 2.23 -3.18
N LEU A 46 1.48 1.76 -4.40
CA LEU A 46 0.18 1.26 -4.82
C LEU A 46 -0.19 -0.02 -4.06
N ALA A 47 0.74 -0.97 -3.95
CA ALA A 47 0.54 -2.21 -3.20
C ALA A 47 0.26 -1.93 -1.71
N TRP A 48 1.00 -0.99 -1.11
CA TRP A 48 0.73 -0.53 0.25
C TRP A 48 -0.67 0.06 0.37
N ARG A 49 -1.05 0.99 -0.53
CA ARG A 49 -2.37 1.64 -0.51
C ARG A 49 -3.51 0.63 -0.63
N GLN A 50 -3.41 -0.33 -1.54
CA GLN A 50 -4.42 -1.38 -1.71
C GLN A 50 -4.58 -2.21 -0.43
N ARG A 51 -3.46 -2.55 0.21
CA ARG A 51 -3.46 -3.30 1.47
C ARG A 51 -4.04 -2.50 2.64
N GLU A 52 -3.77 -1.21 2.74
CA GLU A 52 -4.38 -0.36 3.76
C GLU A 52 -5.87 -0.14 3.49
N ARG A 53 -6.27 0.05 2.22
CA ARG A 53 -7.67 0.14 1.82
C ARG A 53 -8.46 -1.10 2.23
N ALA A 54 -7.87 -2.29 2.11
CA ALA A 54 -8.51 -3.53 2.54
C ALA A 54 -8.64 -3.68 4.07
N ARG A 55 -7.90 -2.91 4.87
CA ARG A 55 -8.03 -2.93 6.35
C ARG A 55 -9.04 -1.92 6.89
N VAL A 56 -9.25 -0.83 6.17
CA VAL A 56 -10.26 0.16 6.53
C VAL A 56 -11.59 -0.36 5.99
N ASP A 57 -12.57 -0.52 6.89
CA ASP A 57 -13.92 -0.95 6.52
C ASP A 57 -14.46 -0.02 5.42
N ASP A 58 -15.23 -0.56 4.47
CA ASP A 58 -15.74 0.16 3.27
C ASP A 58 -16.80 1.22 3.61
N ALA A 59 -16.88 1.61 4.88
CA ALA A 59 -17.66 2.74 5.34
C ALA A 59 -17.31 3.96 4.47
N PRO A 60 -18.32 4.66 3.93
CA PRO A 60 -18.09 5.77 3.01
C PRO A 60 -17.27 6.86 3.71
N PHE A 61 -15.98 6.90 3.39
CA PHE A 61 -15.09 7.98 3.80
C PHE A 61 -15.29 9.13 2.81
N THR A 62 -15.81 10.25 3.29
CA THR A 62 -15.92 11.47 2.51
C THR A 62 -14.75 12.39 2.86
N ASP A 63 -14.03 12.90 1.86
CA ASP A 63 -13.01 13.95 2.06
C ASP A 63 -13.61 15.25 2.61
N ARG A 64 -14.94 15.37 2.57
CA ARG A 64 -15.66 16.46 3.19
C ARG A 64 -15.82 16.19 4.68
N ALA A 65 -15.30 17.11 5.50
CA ALA A 65 -15.67 17.14 6.91
C ALA A 65 -17.21 17.27 7.01
N PRO A 66 -17.89 16.40 7.77
CA PRO A 66 -19.36 16.42 7.84
C PRO A 66 -19.89 17.73 8.42
N GLU A 67 -19.10 18.38 9.28
CA GLU A 67 -19.40 19.69 9.85
C GLU A 67 -18.21 20.65 9.67
N PRO A 68 -18.46 21.96 9.48
CA PRO A 68 -17.41 22.96 9.46
C PRO A 68 -16.67 22.99 10.81
N SER A 69 -15.40 23.39 10.80
CA SER A 69 -14.63 23.45 12.03
C SER A 69 -15.22 24.48 13.01
N PRO A 70 -15.00 24.34 14.33
CA PRO A 70 -15.46 25.31 15.32
C PRO A 70 -14.98 26.74 15.05
N GLU A 71 -13.80 26.89 14.43
CA GLU A 71 -13.25 28.19 14.04
C GLU A 71 -14.05 28.81 12.88
N VAL A 72 -14.43 28.02 11.88
CA VAL A 72 -15.29 28.47 10.77
C VAL A 72 -16.67 28.87 11.29
N THR A 73 -17.24 28.11 12.21
CA THR A 73 -18.55 28.42 12.81
C THR A 73 -18.54 29.69 13.68
N ARG A 74 -17.40 30.04 14.29
CA ARG A 74 -17.28 31.23 15.16
C ARG A 74 -17.06 32.53 14.38
N HIS A 75 -16.48 32.46 13.18
CA HIS A 75 -16.02 33.62 12.42
C HIS A 75 -16.66 33.76 11.03
N GLY A 76 -17.56 32.84 10.66
CA GLY A 76 -18.33 32.85 9.42
C GLY A 76 -19.61 33.67 9.51
#